data_AF-A0A9R1PPV0-F1
#
_entry.id   AF-A0A9R1PPV0-F1
#
_cell.length_a   1.000
_cell.length_b   1.000
_cell.length_c   1.000
_cell.angle_alpha   90.00
_cell.angle_beta   90.00
_cell.angle_gamma   90.00
#
_symmetry.space_group_name_H-M   'P 1'
#
loop_
_entity.id
_entity.type
_entity.pdbx_description
1 polymer ?
#
loop_
_entity_poly.entity_id
_entity_poly.type
_entity_poly.pdbx_seq_one_letter_code
_entity_poly.pdbx_strand_id
1 'polypeptide(L)'
;MSLEVEKPLCTETTKRFERQDSLIGDAEKVSNIKGHGSEGNWTQVLHLAFQSIGIIYGDVGTSPLYCYSSTFPNGVKDKDDILGVLSLILYTLILLPMIKYVFIVLYADDNGDGGTFALYSLISRYSKIRLIPNQQAEDSMVSNYSIESPSLSLKRAQWLKEKLESSKAAKIGLFTITILGTSMVMGDGTLTPAISVLSAVSGIKEKVPSLTETQIVWISVPILFMLFSVQRFGTDKVGYSFAPIISVWFVLIAGIGMYNIVVYEITILRAFNPMHIIYYFERNGKEAWISLGGAILCVTGTEGMYADLGHFNITAIQISFNGVLFPSVALCYMGQAAYLRKFPENVADTFYRSLPAPLFWPTFTVAILSAIIASQAMLSGAFAILSKALSLGCFPRVRVIHTSKHHQGQVYIPEVNFLMGLASVIITITFRTTTEIGNAYGKFTRLLVEH
;
A
#
# COMPACT_ATOMS: atom_id res chain seq x y z
N MET A 1 89.25 -19.88 -44.14
CA MET A 1 88.15 -19.89 -45.11
C MET A 1 86.88 -19.55 -44.33
N SER A 2 86.71 -18.29 -43.93
CA SER A 2 86.06 -17.18 -44.67
C SER A 2 84.54 -17.11 -44.43
N LEU A 3 84.12 -16.04 -43.72
CA LEU A 3 82.88 -15.22 -43.86
C LEU A 3 81.52 -15.92 -43.55
N GLU A 4 80.42 -15.37 -43.00
CA GLU A 4 79.88 -14.06 -42.53
C GLU A 4 78.55 -14.42 -41.78
N VAL A 5 78.23 -13.97 -40.55
CA VAL A 5 77.49 -12.74 -40.09
C VAL A 5 75.95 -12.66 -40.36
N GLU A 6 75.17 -12.54 -39.25
CA GLU A 6 73.77 -12.00 -39.00
C GLU A 6 72.51 -12.67 -39.63
N LYS A 7 71.28 -12.77 -39.04
CA LYS A 7 70.54 -12.24 -37.84
C LYS A 7 69.23 -13.11 -37.62
N PRO A 8 68.39 -12.90 -36.57
CA PRO A 8 67.53 -13.91 -35.93
C PRO A 8 66.03 -13.95 -36.35
N LEU A 9 65.30 -15.00 -35.95
CA LEU A 9 63.82 -15.01 -35.88
C LEU A 9 63.28 -15.87 -34.70
N CYS A 10 62.46 -15.24 -33.84
CA CYS A 10 61.70 -15.83 -32.73
C CYS A 10 60.59 -16.78 -33.19
N THR A 11 60.25 -17.82 -32.40
CA THR A 11 58.92 -18.01 -31.78
C THR A 11 58.86 -19.30 -30.94
N GLU A 12 58.80 -19.16 -29.61
CA GLU A 12 58.36 -20.23 -28.69
C GLU A 12 56.83 -20.23 -28.61
N THR A 13 56.23 -21.37 -28.93
CA THR A 13 54.81 -21.69 -28.78
C THR A 13 54.37 -21.68 -27.32
N THR A 14 53.62 -20.65 -26.91
CA THR A 14 52.86 -20.66 -25.66
C THR A 14 51.54 -21.40 -25.87
N LYS A 15 51.35 -22.54 -25.20
CA LYS A 15 50.07 -23.25 -25.11
C LYS A 15 49.01 -22.33 -24.48
N ARG A 16 48.03 -21.92 -25.28
CA ARG A 16 46.82 -21.23 -24.81
C ARG A 16 45.90 -22.30 -24.22
N PHE A 17 45.70 -22.29 -22.91
CA PHE A 17 44.62 -23.04 -22.28
C PHE A 17 43.30 -22.44 -22.77
N GLU A 18 42.59 -23.15 -23.65
CA GLU A 18 41.19 -22.84 -23.95
C GLU A 18 40.33 -23.21 -22.75
N ARG A 19 39.80 -22.17 -22.08
CA ARG A 19 38.76 -22.32 -21.08
C ARG A 19 37.46 -22.56 -21.85
N GLN A 20 36.93 -23.78 -21.80
CA GLN A 20 35.56 -24.07 -22.22
C GLN A 20 34.62 -23.35 -21.26
N ASP A 21 34.21 -22.14 -21.62
CA ASP A 21 33.16 -21.41 -20.93
C ASP A 21 31.80 -21.97 -21.37
N SER A 22 31.15 -22.71 -20.48
CA SER A 22 29.82 -23.30 -20.64
C SER A 22 28.68 -22.28 -20.79
N LEU A 23 29.00 -20.99 -20.91
CA LEU A 23 28.05 -19.87 -21.01
C LEU A 23 27.60 -19.58 -22.45
N ILE A 24 28.33 -20.06 -23.46
CA ILE A 24 27.95 -19.84 -24.87
C ILE A 24 26.89 -20.85 -25.34
N GLY A 25 26.88 -22.06 -24.76
CA GLY A 25 25.85 -23.07 -25.06
C GLY A 25 24.44 -22.69 -24.58
N ASP A 26 24.33 -21.88 -23.53
CA ASP A 26 23.05 -21.38 -23.03
C ASP A 26 22.58 -20.12 -23.78
N ALA A 27 23.50 -19.32 -24.30
CA ALA A 27 23.15 -18.16 -25.15
C ALA A 27 22.55 -18.58 -26.50
N GLU A 28 22.96 -19.74 -27.04
CA GLU A 28 22.41 -20.30 -28.28
C GLU A 28 21.04 -21.00 -28.08
N LYS A 29 20.70 -21.37 -26.83
CA LYS A 29 19.36 -21.86 -26.48
C LYS A 29 18.32 -20.74 -26.34
N VAL A 30 18.75 -19.49 -26.14
CA VAL A 30 17.84 -18.34 -25.96
C VAL A 30 17.52 -17.62 -27.28
N SER A 31 18.29 -17.86 -28.35
CA SER A 31 18.08 -17.18 -29.65
C SER A 31 17.02 -17.84 -30.56
N ASN A 32 16.34 -18.91 -30.10
CA ASN A 32 15.35 -19.64 -30.91
C ASN A 32 13.88 -19.44 -30.50
N ILE A 33 13.54 -18.43 -29.70
CA ILE A 33 12.13 -18.04 -29.51
C ILE A 33 11.73 -17.08 -30.64
N LYS A 34 11.53 -17.65 -31.84
CA LYS A 34 10.76 -17.00 -32.92
C LYS A 34 9.29 -16.91 -32.51
N GLY A 35 8.67 -15.79 -32.86
CA GLY A 35 7.39 -15.32 -32.32
C GLY A 35 6.24 -16.32 -32.35
N HIS A 36 5.47 -16.31 -31.26
CA HIS A 36 4.14 -16.90 -31.14
C HIS A 36 3.22 -15.92 -30.39
N GLY A 37 2.14 -15.53 -31.06
CA GLY A 37 0.83 -15.15 -30.55
C GLY A 37 0.70 -14.27 -29.29
N SER A 38 0.09 -13.09 -29.49
CA SER A 38 -0.43 -12.16 -28.47
C SER A 38 -1.42 -12.74 -27.42
N GLU A 39 -1.68 -14.05 -27.41
CA GLU A 39 -2.62 -14.71 -26.48
C GLU A 39 -1.98 -15.09 -25.12
N GLY A 40 -0.64 -15.16 -25.03
CA GLY A 40 0.06 -15.55 -23.79
C GLY A 40 0.26 -14.45 -22.75
N ASN A 41 0.04 -13.18 -23.08
CA ASN A 41 0.34 -12.04 -22.20
C ASN A 41 -0.84 -11.69 -21.26
N TRP A 42 -2.08 -11.84 -21.73
CA TRP A 42 -3.28 -11.50 -20.96
C TRP A 42 -3.51 -12.41 -19.76
N THR A 43 -3.20 -13.70 -19.87
CA THR A 43 -3.31 -14.64 -18.74
C THR A 43 -2.31 -14.32 -17.64
N GLN A 44 -1.09 -13.91 -18.00
CA GLN A 44 -0.08 -13.44 -17.04
C GLN A 44 -0.51 -12.14 -16.38
N VAL A 45 -1.03 -11.17 -17.15
CA VAL A 45 -1.57 -9.91 -16.60
C VAL A 45 -2.73 -10.16 -15.65
N LEU A 46 -3.66 -11.07 -16.00
CA LEU A 46 -4.78 -11.42 -15.13
C LEU A 46 -4.34 -12.17 -13.87
N HIS A 47 -3.35 -13.05 -13.97
CA HIS A 47 -2.77 -13.72 -12.81
C HIS A 47 -2.09 -12.71 -11.87
N LEU A 48 -1.34 -11.76 -12.43
CA LEU A 48 -0.69 -10.70 -11.68
C LEU A 48 -1.72 -9.74 -11.05
N ALA A 49 -2.83 -9.47 -11.75
CA ALA A 49 -3.97 -8.70 -11.24
C ALA A 49 -4.68 -9.44 -10.11
N PHE A 50 -4.77 -10.76 -10.15
CA PHE A 50 -5.31 -11.54 -9.05
C PHE A 50 -4.38 -11.51 -7.83
N GLN A 51 -3.07 -11.59 -8.04
CA GLN A 51 -2.10 -11.50 -6.94
C GLN A 51 -2.08 -10.11 -6.28
N SER A 52 -2.22 -9.03 -7.06
CA SER A 52 -2.26 -7.67 -6.52
C SER A 52 -3.44 -7.45 -5.56
N ILE A 53 -4.57 -8.16 -5.75
CA ILE A 53 -5.72 -8.10 -4.84
C ILE A 53 -5.32 -8.45 -3.40
N GLY A 54 -4.55 -9.53 -3.22
CA GLY A 54 -4.16 -10.02 -1.91
C GLY A 54 -3.12 -9.17 -1.19
N ILE A 55 -2.20 -8.58 -1.96
CA ILE A 55 -1.03 -7.89 -1.41
C ILE A 55 -1.31 -6.41 -1.22
N ILE A 56 -2.03 -5.78 -2.14
CA ILE A 56 -2.15 -4.33 -2.21
C ILE A 56 -3.43 -3.81 -1.54
N TYR A 57 -4.54 -4.53 -1.72
CA TYR A 57 -5.87 -3.97 -1.44
C TYR A 57 -6.45 -4.33 -0.08
N GLY A 58 -5.72 -5.10 0.74
CA GLY A 58 -6.21 -5.52 2.05
C GLY A 58 -6.60 -4.34 2.94
N ASP A 59 -5.75 -3.32 3.05
CA ASP A 59 -6.00 -2.18 3.93
C ASP A 59 -7.21 -1.34 3.48
N VAL A 60 -7.18 -0.86 2.23
CA VAL A 60 -8.31 -0.13 1.61
C VAL A 60 -9.61 -0.95 1.71
N GLY A 61 -9.54 -2.26 1.48
CA GLY A 61 -10.69 -3.15 1.50
C GLY A 61 -11.27 -3.44 2.88
N THR A 62 -10.51 -3.23 3.96
CA THR A 62 -10.98 -3.44 5.34
C THR A 62 -11.51 -2.17 6.00
N SER A 63 -11.28 -1.00 5.40
CA SER A 63 -11.79 0.30 5.88
C SER A 63 -13.31 0.39 6.13
N PRO A 64 -14.20 -0.35 5.42
CA PRO A 64 -15.64 -0.33 5.74
C PRO A 64 -15.98 -0.87 7.14
N LEU A 65 -15.06 -1.61 7.79
CA LEU A 65 -15.24 -2.10 9.15
C LEU A 65 -15.29 -0.97 10.19
N TYR A 66 -14.61 0.16 9.93
CA TYR A 66 -14.49 1.24 10.91
C TYR A 66 -14.91 2.62 10.39
N CYS A 67 -14.86 2.89 9.08
CA CYS A 67 -15.02 4.23 8.53
C CYS A 67 -16.32 4.95 8.97
N TYR A 68 -17.49 4.30 8.94
CA TYR A 68 -18.73 4.95 9.42
C TYR A 68 -18.72 5.22 10.93
N SER A 69 -18.23 4.28 11.73
CA SER A 69 -18.12 4.43 13.19
C SER A 69 -17.19 5.59 13.57
N SER A 70 -16.11 5.78 12.80
CA SER A 70 -15.15 6.87 12.98
C SER A 70 -15.64 8.19 12.41
N THR A 71 -16.53 8.18 11.41
CA THR A 71 -17.10 9.39 10.81
C THR A 71 -18.17 10.01 11.70
N PHE A 72 -18.94 9.19 12.40
CA PHE A 72 -20.01 9.64 13.30
C PHE A 72 -19.71 9.26 14.77
N PRO A 73 -18.67 9.83 15.39
CA PRO A 73 -18.26 9.44 16.73
C PRO A 73 -19.32 9.77 17.80
N ASN A 74 -20.13 10.80 17.55
CA ASN A 74 -21.22 11.25 18.43
C ASN A 74 -22.59 10.75 17.96
N GLY A 75 -22.64 9.76 17.07
CA GLY A 75 -23.87 9.29 16.44
C GLY A 75 -24.33 10.13 15.25
N VAL A 76 -25.38 9.66 14.57
CA VAL A 76 -26.02 10.35 13.44
C VAL A 76 -27.10 11.30 13.96
N LYS A 77 -26.96 12.60 13.69
CA LYS A 77 -27.93 13.63 14.10
C LYS A 77 -29.08 13.74 13.11
N ASP A 78 -28.76 13.79 11.83
CA ASP A 78 -29.73 13.86 10.74
C ASP A 78 -29.55 12.69 9.76
N LYS A 79 -30.67 12.13 9.26
CA LYS A 79 -30.63 11.03 8.29
C LYS A 79 -30.03 11.45 6.95
N ASP A 80 -30.13 12.72 6.58
CA ASP A 80 -29.51 13.23 5.35
C ASP A 80 -27.99 13.31 5.46
N ASP A 81 -27.45 13.38 6.68
CA ASP A 81 -26.00 13.41 6.90
C ASP A 81 -25.33 12.13 6.38
N ILE A 82 -26.03 11.00 6.48
CA ILE A 82 -25.57 9.71 5.95
C ILE A 82 -25.37 9.79 4.43
N LEU A 83 -26.28 10.47 3.72
CA LEU A 83 -26.20 10.63 2.27
C LEU A 83 -25.07 11.58 1.88
N GLY A 84 -24.87 12.66 2.64
CA GLY A 84 -23.75 13.59 2.47
C GLY A 84 -22.39 12.93 2.69
N VAL A 85 -22.26 12.16 3.78
CA VAL A 85 -21.04 11.40 4.10
C VAL A 85 -20.79 10.29 3.10
N LEU A 86 -21.82 9.56 2.64
CA LEU A 86 -21.65 8.57 1.59
C LEU A 86 -21.13 9.23 0.30
N SER A 87 -21.70 10.37 -0.09
CA SER A 87 -21.22 11.12 -1.26
C SER A 87 -19.75 11.51 -1.07
N LEU A 88 -19.38 12.02 0.11
CA LEU A 88 -18.01 12.35 0.46
C LEU A 88 -17.08 11.13 0.30
N ILE A 89 -17.41 9.98 0.89
CA ILE A 89 -16.62 8.74 0.80
C ILE A 89 -16.45 8.31 -0.66
N LEU A 90 -17.53 8.26 -1.45
CA LEU A 90 -17.48 7.86 -2.86
C LEU A 90 -16.56 8.79 -3.66
N TYR A 91 -16.67 10.10 -3.48
CA TYR A 91 -15.81 11.07 -4.17
C TYR A 91 -14.37 11.01 -3.67
N THR A 92 -14.13 10.74 -2.39
CA THR A 92 -12.77 10.53 -1.87
C THR A 92 -12.14 9.29 -2.50
N LEU A 93 -12.87 8.18 -2.66
CA LEU A 93 -12.40 6.97 -3.37
C LEU A 93 -12.18 7.22 -4.87
N ILE A 94 -13.04 7.98 -5.53
CA ILE A 94 -12.88 8.29 -6.96
C ILE A 94 -11.70 9.25 -7.18
N LEU A 95 -11.58 10.32 -6.39
CA LEU A 95 -10.58 11.35 -6.62
C LEU A 95 -9.18 10.90 -6.19
N LEU A 96 -9.06 10.25 -5.03
CA LEU A 96 -7.77 9.85 -4.50
C LEU A 96 -7.30 8.52 -5.12
N PRO A 97 -7.75 7.32 -4.72
CA PRO A 97 -7.17 6.11 -5.25
C PRO A 97 -7.43 5.91 -6.75
N MET A 98 -8.64 6.18 -7.26
CA MET A 98 -8.92 5.92 -8.67
C MET A 98 -8.24 6.95 -9.59
N ILE A 99 -8.54 8.24 -9.48
CA ILE A 99 -7.98 9.25 -10.39
C ILE A 99 -6.51 9.56 -10.07
N LYS A 100 -6.20 10.02 -8.85
CA LYS A 100 -4.85 10.43 -8.49
C LYS A 100 -3.89 9.24 -8.54
N TYR A 101 -4.18 8.14 -7.86
CA TYR A 101 -3.22 7.04 -7.83
C TYR A 101 -3.25 6.21 -9.12
N VAL A 102 -4.38 5.58 -9.47
CA VAL A 102 -4.47 4.62 -10.59
C VAL A 102 -4.29 5.24 -11.98
N PHE A 103 -4.78 6.46 -12.22
CA PHE A 103 -4.73 7.07 -13.56
C PHE A 103 -3.67 8.15 -13.75
N ILE A 104 -3.17 8.77 -12.68
CA ILE A 104 -2.16 9.84 -12.81
C ILE A 104 -0.81 9.33 -12.32
N VAL A 105 -0.73 8.94 -11.05
CA VAL A 105 0.55 8.60 -10.41
C VAL A 105 1.13 7.29 -10.94
N LEU A 106 0.29 6.30 -11.31
CA LEU A 106 0.78 5.06 -11.93
C LEU A 106 1.50 5.29 -13.26
N TYR A 107 1.12 6.31 -14.04
CA TYR A 107 1.76 6.64 -15.31
C TYR A 107 3.06 7.43 -15.15
N ALA A 108 3.42 7.80 -13.92
CA ALA A 108 4.72 8.37 -13.60
C ALA A 108 5.73 7.24 -13.26
N ASP A 109 5.87 6.24 -14.13
CA ASP A 109 6.78 5.09 -13.99
C ASP A 109 8.05 5.22 -14.84
N ASP A 110 9.15 4.57 -14.42
CA ASP A 110 10.41 4.48 -15.19
C ASP A 110 10.59 3.02 -15.61
N ASN A 111 10.28 2.68 -16.86
CA ASN A 111 10.46 1.33 -17.41
C ASN A 111 9.77 0.19 -16.61
N GLY A 112 8.58 0.43 -16.06
CA GLY A 112 7.79 -0.61 -15.39
C GLY A 112 8.17 -0.89 -13.93
N ASP A 113 9.17 -0.20 -13.38
CA ASP A 113 9.30 -0.03 -11.93
C ASP A 113 8.42 1.16 -11.54
N GLY A 114 7.46 0.98 -10.63
CA GLY A 114 6.72 2.09 -10.04
C GLY A 114 6.93 2.21 -8.53
N GLY A 115 6.44 3.31 -7.96
CA GLY A 115 6.51 3.65 -6.53
C GLY A 115 7.48 4.79 -6.20
N THR A 116 7.59 5.15 -4.92
CA THR A 116 8.44 6.27 -4.47
C THR A 116 9.90 6.09 -4.89
N PHE A 117 10.36 4.84 -5.04
CA PHE A 117 11.69 4.50 -5.54
C PHE A 117 11.84 4.59 -7.05
N ALA A 118 10.80 4.28 -7.82
CA ALA A 118 10.79 4.57 -9.24
C ALA A 118 10.76 6.05 -9.47
N LEU A 119 9.93 6.82 -8.76
CA LEU A 119 9.93 8.27 -8.85
C LEU A 119 11.28 8.86 -8.41
N TYR A 120 11.90 8.33 -7.36
CA TYR A 120 13.26 8.71 -6.96
C TYR A 120 14.30 8.30 -8.01
N SER A 121 14.17 7.13 -8.64
CA SER A 121 15.06 6.62 -9.69
C SER A 121 14.89 7.43 -10.97
N LEU A 122 13.67 7.73 -11.40
CA LEU A 122 13.27 8.53 -12.54
C LEU A 122 13.71 9.98 -12.34
N ILE A 123 13.45 10.53 -11.15
CA ILE A 123 14.03 11.81 -10.73
C ILE A 123 15.54 11.67 -10.80
N SER A 124 16.20 10.70 -10.16
CA SER A 124 17.66 10.51 -10.12
C SER A 124 18.31 10.24 -11.50
N ARG A 125 17.60 9.61 -12.43
CA ARG A 125 18.04 9.18 -13.77
C ARG A 125 17.87 10.31 -14.77
N TYR A 126 16.72 10.97 -14.74
CA TYR A 126 16.51 12.24 -15.45
C TYR A 126 17.27 13.41 -14.82
N SER A 127 17.70 13.28 -13.56
CA SER A 127 18.48 14.31 -12.86
C SER A 127 19.97 14.07 -12.69
N LYS A 128 20.45 12.88 -13.02
CA LYS A 128 21.76 12.36 -12.60
C LYS A 128 22.11 12.72 -11.14
N ILE A 129 21.16 12.65 -10.21
CA ILE A 129 21.44 12.74 -8.77
C ILE A 129 22.05 11.41 -8.30
N ARG A 130 23.33 11.18 -8.66
CA ARG A 130 24.15 10.15 -8.02
C ARG A 130 24.33 10.52 -6.54
N LEU A 131 23.58 9.88 -5.66
CA LEU A 131 23.70 10.00 -4.19
C LEU A 131 24.16 8.69 -3.52
N ILE A 132 24.27 7.57 -4.26
CA ILE A 132 24.72 6.28 -3.73
C ILE A 132 25.76 5.67 -4.68
N PRO A 133 27.00 5.40 -4.25
CA PRO A 133 27.97 4.65 -5.04
C PRO A 133 27.56 3.17 -5.01
N ASN A 134 26.86 2.70 -6.06
CA ASN A 134 26.50 1.28 -6.17
C ASN A 134 27.55 0.53 -6.99
N GLN A 135 28.10 -0.54 -6.40
CA GLN A 135 29.04 -1.48 -7.02
C GLN A 135 28.28 -2.69 -7.61
N GLN A 136 27.31 -2.48 -8.50
CA GLN A 136 26.72 -3.59 -9.26
C GLN A 136 27.51 -3.81 -10.55
N ALA A 137 27.99 -5.04 -10.74
CA ALA A 137 28.80 -5.44 -11.89
C ALA A 137 28.04 -5.38 -13.23
N GLU A 138 26.70 -5.36 -13.19
CA GLU A 138 25.83 -5.33 -14.38
C GLU A 138 25.85 -3.97 -15.11
N ASP A 139 26.11 -2.87 -14.38
CA ASP A 139 26.23 -1.52 -14.97
C ASP A 139 27.56 -1.29 -15.71
N SER A 140 28.55 -2.18 -15.52
CA SER A 140 29.84 -2.09 -16.20
C SER A 140 29.76 -2.45 -17.68
N MET A 141 28.69 -3.13 -18.11
CA MET A 141 28.51 -3.56 -19.50
C MET A 141 27.66 -2.59 -20.33
N VAL A 142 26.93 -1.66 -19.70
CA VAL A 142 26.09 -0.66 -20.38
C VAL A 142 26.84 0.66 -20.63
N SER A 143 28.02 0.86 -20.02
CA SER A 143 28.80 2.10 -20.15
C SER A 143 29.51 2.30 -21.50
N ASN A 144 29.34 1.39 -22.47
CA ASN A 144 30.02 1.45 -23.76
C ASN A 144 29.17 2.03 -24.92
N TYR A 145 27.95 2.52 -24.67
CA TYR A 145 27.16 3.16 -25.74
C TYR A 145 26.97 4.67 -25.52
N SER A 146 27.63 5.42 -26.41
CA SER A 146 27.32 6.76 -26.95
C SER A 146 26.81 7.86 -26.00
N ILE A 147 27.65 8.88 -25.83
CA ILE A 147 27.33 10.19 -25.26
C ILE A 147 26.31 10.90 -26.17
N GLU A 148 25.05 10.91 -25.76
CA GLU A 148 24.01 11.76 -26.35
C GLU A 148 23.86 13.06 -25.53
N SER A 149 23.64 14.17 -26.23
CA SER A 149 23.69 15.55 -25.70
C SER A 149 22.74 15.82 -24.52
N PRO A 150 23.06 16.76 -23.60
CA PRO A 150 22.31 16.95 -22.35
C PRO A 150 20.91 17.51 -22.61
N SER A 151 19.88 16.72 -22.30
CA SER A 151 18.48 17.16 -22.31
C SER A 151 18.23 18.28 -21.27
N LEU A 152 17.29 19.19 -21.56
CA LEU A 152 16.95 20.34 -20.71
C LEU A 152 16.50 19.93 -19.29
N SER A 153 15.86 18.76 -19.15
CA SER A 153 15.48 18.17 -17.87
C SER A 153 16.70 17.84 -17.00
N LEU A 154 17.78 17.34 -17.62
CA LEU A 154 19.01 16.94 -16.95
C LEU A 154 19.81 18.13 -16.42
N LYS A 155 19.86 19.23 -17.19
CA LYS A 155 20.42 20.51 -16.72
C LYS A 155 19.64 21.10 -15.56
N ARG A 156 18.30 21.09 -15.63
CA ARG A 156 17.44 21.61 -14.54
C ARG A 156 17.67 20.86 -13.25
N ALA A 157 17.87 19.56 -13.32
CA ALA A 157 17.95 18.75 -12.13
C ALA A 157 19.37 18.68 -11.53
N GLN A 158 20.42 18.78 -12.35
CA GLN A 158 21.78 19.05 -11.85
C GLN A 158 21.86 20.41 -11.16
N TRP A 159 21.23 21.44 -11.74
CA TRP A 159 21.08 22.74 -11.09
C TRP A 159 20.32 22.64 -9.77
N LEU A 160 19.25 21.84 -9.73
CA LEU A 160 18.45 21.60 -8.52
C LEU A 160 19.27 20.86 -7.45
N LYS A 161 20.07 19.86 -7.85
CA LYS A 161 21.02 19.13 -6.99
C LYS A 161 22.08 20.06 -6.41
N GLU A 162 22.76 20.85 -7.24
CA GLU A 162 23.77 21.82 -6.79
C GLU A 162 23.17 22.85 -5.84
N LYS A 163 21.93 23.30 -6.10
CA LYS A 163 21.21 24.24 -5.23
C LYS A 163 20.79 23.60 -3.91
N LEU A 164 20.42 22.31 -3.93
CA LEU A 164 20.12 21.52 -2.73
C LEU A 164 21.39 21.24 -1.90
N GLU A 165 22.50 20.93 -2.55
CA GLU A 165 23.77 20.58 -1.92
C GLU A 165 24.54 21.80 -1.40
N SER A 166 24.39 22.96 -2.05
CA SER A 166 24.99 24.22 -1.61
C SER A 166 24.25 24.87 -0.43
N SER A 167 22.94 24.67 -0.32
CA SER A 167 22.13 25.28 0.74
C SER A 167 22.00 24.40 1.97
N LYS A 168 22.59 24.84 3.09
CA LYS A 168 22.39 24.19 4.40
C LYS A 168 20.91 24.16 4.82
N ALA A 169 20.15 25.20 4.46
CA ALA A 169 18.70 25.26 4.71
C ALA A 169 17.93 24.22 3.87
N ALA A 170 18.32 23.99 2.62
CA ALA A 170 17.69 22.97 1.78
C ALA A 170 17.97 21.55 2.29
N LYS A 171 19.18 21.26 2.77
CA LYS A 171 19.51 19.98 3.41
C LYS A 171 18.70 19.75 4.68
N ILE A 172 18.59 20.77 5.53
CA ILE A 172 17.77 20.69 6.76
C ILE A 172 16.30 20.51 6.40
N GLY A 173 15.78 21.27 5.43
CA GLY A 173 14.39 21.13 4.96
C GLY A 173 14.09 19.74 4.40
N LEU A 174 14.97 19.20 3.55
CA LEU A 174 14.83 17.85 3.00
C LEU A 174 14.87 16.78 4.10
N PHE A 175 15.79 16.92 5.06
CA PHE A 175 15.90 16.01 6.19
C PHE A 175 14.63 16.03 7.05
N THR A 176 14.11 17.21 7.38
CA THR A 176 12.85 17.36 8.12
C THR A 176 11.67 16.73 7.38
N ILE A 177 11.54 16.97 6.08
CA ILE A 177 10.47 16.38 5.25
C ILE A 177 10.59 14.85 5.24
N THR A 178 11.81 14.32 5.12
CA THR A 178 12.05 12.87 5.07
C THR A 178 11.72 12.21 6.41
N ILE A 179 12.14 12.81 7.53
CA ILE A 179 11.78 12.31 8.87
C ILE A 179 10.28 12.41 9.10
N LEU A 180 9.66 13.52 8.70
CA LEU A 180 8.21 13.71 8.82
C LEU A 180 7.45 12.61 8.06
N GLY A 181 7.78 12.40 6.78
CA GLY A 181 7.17 11.33 5.97
C GLY A 181 7.44 9.93 6.52
N THR A 182 8.65 9.65 7.02
CA THR A 182 8.96 8.36 7.66
C THR A 182 8.15 8.17 8.94
N SER A 183 8.02 9.20 9.77
CA SER A 183 7.24 9.13 11.01
C SER A 183 5.75 8.94 10.75
N MET A 184 5.21 9.54 9.68
CA MET A 184 3.82 9.36 9.26
C MET A 184 3.52 7.90 8.88
N VAL A 185 4.37 7.31 8.04
CA VAL A 185 4.23 5.90 7.63
C VAL A 185 4.39 4.94 8.82
N MET A 186 5.29 5.24 9.76
CA MET A 186 5.43 4.46 11.00
C MET A 186 4.19 4.58 11.90
N GLY A 187 3.61 5.77 11.99
CA GLY A 187 2.37 6.00 12.72
C GLY A 187 1.21 5.20 12.14
N ASP A 188 1.06 5.25 10.81
CA ASP A 188 0.04 4.49 10.08
C ASP A 188 0.23 2.98 10.23
N GLY A 189 1.46 2.48 10.03
CA GLY A 189 1.81 1.07 10.23
C GLY A 189 1.62 0.57 11.67
N THR A 190 1.48 1.47 12.65
CA THR A 190 1.17 1.14 14.05
C THR A 190 -0.32 1.24 14.35
N LEU A 191 -1.02 2.23 13.79
CA LEU A 191 -2.46 2.43 14.01
C LEU A 191 -3.31 1.42 13.24
N THR A 192 -2.92 1.09 12.02
CA THR A 192 -3.71 0.22 11.12
C THR A 192 -3.90 -1.20 11.65
N PRO A 193 -2.88 -1.89 12.23
CA PRO A 193 -3.11 -3.16 12.91
C PRO A 193 -4.06 -3.05 14.09
N ALA A 194 -3.93 -1.99 14.90
CA ALA A 194 -4.79 -1.78 16.06
C ALA A 194 -6.25 -1.56 15.67
N ILE A 195 -6.53 -0.63 14.73
CA ILE A 195 -7.90 -0.33 14.31
C ILE A 195 -8.51 -1.49 13.53
N SER A 196 -7.80 -2.11 12.59
CA SER A 196 -8.35 -3.15 11.72
C SER A 196 -8.67 -4.43 12.49
N VAL A 197 -7.76 -4.89 13.36
CA VAL A 197 -7.99 -6.09 14.17
C VAL A 197 -9.09 -5.83 15.20
N LEU A 198 -9.07 -4.69 15.89
CA LEU A 198 -10.12 -4.37 16.86
C LEU A 198 -11.50 -4.27 16.20
N SER A 199 -11.58 -3.67 15.01
CA SER A 199 -12.84 -3.56 14.25
C SER A 199 -13.33 -4.91 13.76
N ALA A 200 -12.43 -5.77 13.29
CA ALA A 200 -12.78 -7.13 12.89
C ALA A 200 -13.33 -7.95 14.08
N VAL A 201 -12.65 -7.92 15.23
CA VAL A 201 -13.06 -8.69 16.42
C VAL A 201 -14.34 -8.13 17.06
N SER A 202 -14.54 -6.80 17.03
CA SER A 202 -15.70 -6.14 17.63
C SER A 202 -17.04 -6.66 17.13
N GLY A 203 -17.08 -7.23 15.91
CA GLY A 203 -18.28 -7.88 15.35
C GLY A 203 -18.88 -8.97 16.23
N ILE A 204 -18.09 -9.60 17.12
CA ILE A 204 -18.60 -10.62 18.04
C ILE A 204 -19.70 -10.10 18.97
N LYS A 205 -19.74 -8.79 19.27
CA LYS A 205 -20.80 -8.13 20.06
C LYS A 205 -22.19 -8.35 19.48
N GLU A 206 -22.29 -8.51 18.16
CA GLU A 206 -23.58 -8.69 17.50
C GLU A 206 -24.24 -10.04 17.83
N LYS A 207 -23.44 -11.08 18.09
CA LYS A 207 -23.96 -12.39 18.51
C LYS A 207 -23.88 -12.62 20.01
N VAL A 208 -23.00 -11.90 20.69
CA VAL A 208 -22.83 -11.99 22.14
C VAL A 208 -22.81 -10.57 22.74
N PRO A 209 -23.99 -9.92 22.90
CA PRO A 209 -24.07 -8.55 23.41
C PRO A 209 -23.58 -8.38 24.85
N SER A 210 -23.44 -9.48 25.60
CA SER A 210 -22.92 -9.49 26.96
C SER A 210 -21.40 -9.28 27.05
N LEU A 211 -20.68 -9.31 25.93
CA LEU A 211 -19.24 -9.06 25.91
C LEU A 211 -18.95 -7.58 26.12
N THR A 212 -18.14 -7.29 27.13
CA THR A 212 -17.63 -5.95 27.41
C THR A 212 -16.54 -5.56 26.40
N GLU A 213 -16.36 -4.27 26.18
CA GLU A 213 -15.27 -3.74 25.33
C GLU A 213 -13.89 -4.22 25.77
N THR A 214 -13.68 -4.28 27.09
CA THR A 214 -12.45 -4.81 27.68
C THR A 214 -12.19 -6.26 27.26
N GLN A 215 -13.23 -7.11 27.22
CA GLN A 215 -13.06 -8.51 26.79
C GLN A 215 -12.68 -8.61 25.30
N ILE A 216 -13.26 -7.76 24.45
CA ILE A 216 -12.94 -7.71 23.02
C ILE A 216 -11.49 -7.30 22.81
N VAL A 217 -11.02 -6.28 23.53
CA VAL A 217 -9.62 -5.87 23.53
C VAL A 217 -8.71 -7.05 23.90
N TRP A 218 -9.05 -7.82 24.94
CA TRP A 218 -8.27 -9.00 25.33
C TRP A 218 -8.32 -10.15 24.33
N ILE A 219 -9.34 -10.23 23.47
CA ILE A 219 -9.39 -11.17 22.33
C ILE A 219 -8.50 -10.66 21.18
N SER A 220 -8.46 -9.34 20.94
CA SER A 220 -7.65 -8.72 19.90
C SER A 220 -6.14 -8.77 20.18
N VAL A 221 -5.73 -8.66 21.45
CA VAL A 221 -4.30 -8.65 21.85
C VAL A 221 -3.55 -9.91 21.38
N PRO A 222 -4.02 -11.15 21.64
CA PRO A 222 -3.40 -12.36 21.09
C PRO A 222 -3.29 -12.37 19.57
N ILE A 223 -4.30 -11.84 18.85
CA ILE A 223 -4.29 -11.75 17.39
C ILE A 223 -3.18 -10.78 16.92
N LEU A 224 -3.03 -9.63 17.58
CA LEU A 224 -1.93 -8.70 17.32
C LEU A 224 -0.56 -9.34 17.60
N PHE A 225 -0.40 -10.02 18.73
CA PHE A 225 0.85 -10.74 19.02
C PHE A 225 1.18 -11.78 17.96
N MET A 226 0.18 -12.56 17.52
CA MET A 226 0.35 -13.54 16.45
C MET A 226 0.74 -12.86 15.14
N LEU A 227 0.06 -11.77 14.79
CA LEU A 227 0.33 -10.97 13.60
C LEU A 227 1.78 -10.50 13.55
N PHE A 228 2.24 -9.82 14.61
CA PHE A 228 3.62 -9.31 14.70
C PHE A 228 4.67 -10.43 14.83
N SER A 229 4.30 -11.60 15.35
CA SER A 229 5.20 -12.77 15.41
C SER A 229 5.40 -13.44 14.05
N VAL A 230 4.38 -13.41 13.18
CA VAL A 230 4.43 -14.02 11.84
C VAL A 230 5.23 -13.18 10.85
N GLN A 231 5.40 -11.87 11.09
CA GLN A 231 6.14 -10.94 10.21
C GLN A 231 7.54 -11.44 9.81
N ARG A 232 8.22 -12.17 10.72
CA ARG A 232 9.55 -12.73 10.46
C ARG A 232 9.63 -13.69 9.27
N PHE A 233 8.50 -14.26 8.85
CA PHE A 233 8.44 -15.19 7.73
C PHE A 233 8.35 -14.51 6.36
N GLY A 234 8.13 -13.18 6.34
CA GLY A 234 8.07 -12.37 5.14
C GLY A 234 6.84 -12.61 4.27
N THR A 235 6.62 -11.71 3.30
CA THR A 235 5.50 -11.76 2.35
C THR A 235 5.72 -12.77 1.21
N ASP A 236 6.97 -13.13 0.88
CA ASP A 236 7.33 -14.06 -0.22
C ASP A 236 6.63 -15.42 -0.12
N LYS A 237 6.58 -16.00 1.09
CA LYS A 237 6.02 -17.34 1.29
C LYS A 237 4.51 -17.35 1.50
N VAL A 238 3.92 -16.22 1.87
CA VAL A 238 2.53 -16.15 2.34
C VAL A 238 1.61 -15.43 1.35
N GLY A 239 2.16 -14.60 0.46
CA GLY A 239 1.42 -13.80 -0.53
C GLY A 239 0.49 -14.62 -1.44
N TYR A 240 0.88 -15.85 -1.81
CA TYR A 240 0.03 -16.74 -2.61
C TYR A 240 -1.30 -17.11 -1.91
N SER A 241 -1.32 -17.16 -0.58
CA SER A 241 -2.53 -17.48 0.19
C SER A 241 -3.41 -16.25 0.43
N PHE A 242 -2.87 -15.03 0.27
CA PHE A 242 -3.59 -13.80 0.57
C PHE A 242 -4.62 -13.44 -0.51
N ALA A 243 -4.27 -13.61 -1.79
CA ALA A 243 -5.14 -13.26 -2.91
C ALA A 243 -6.50 -13.99 -2.87
N PRO A 244 -6.58 -15.31 -2.62
CA PRO A 244 -7.87 -16.00 -2.46
C PRO A 244 -8.70 -15.47 -1.29
N ILE A 245 -8.09 -15.23 -0.13
CA ILE A 245 -8.79 -14.78 1.08
C ILE A 245 -9.39 -13.38 0.85
N ILE A 246 -8.60 -12.45 0.33
CA ILE A 246 -9.07 -11.08 0.05
C ILE A 246 -10.07 -11.05 -1.10
N SER A 247 -9.95 -11.95 -2.09
CA SER A 247 -10.97 -12.07 -3.14
C SER A 247 -12.31 -12.52 -2.58
N VAL A 248 -12.33 -13.52 -1.68
CA VAL A 248 -13.55 -13.95 -0.97
C VAL A 248 -14.11 -12.80 -0.15
N TRP A 249 -13.26 -12.04 0.54
CA TRP A 249 -13.67 -10.84 1.28
C TRP A 249 -14.38 -9.82 0.38
N PHE A 250 -13.80 -9.50 -0.78
CA PHE A 250 -14.40 -8.54 -1.72
C PHE A 250 -15.75 -9.02 -2.26
N VAL A 251 -15.87 -10.30 -2.61
CA VAL A 251 -17.15 -10.88 -3.04
C VAL A 251 -18.20 -10.80 -1.93
N LEU A 252 -17.81 -11.09 -0.68
CA LEU A 252 -18.73 -11.01 0.46
C LEU A 252 -19.22 -9.58 0.67
N ILE A 253 -18.33 -8.59 0.77
CA ILE A 253 -18.75 -7.21 1.02
C ILE A 253 -19.53 -6.62 -0.15
N ALA A 254 -19.20 -6.98 -1.39
CA ALA A 254 -19.94 -6.56 -2.58
C ALA A 254 -21.37 -7.13 -2.57
N GLY A 255 -21.49 -8.44 -2.26
CA GLY A 255 -22.78 -9.13 -2.18
C GLY A 255 -23.68 -8.59 -1.06
N ILE A 256 -23.10 -8.37 0.13
CA ILE A 256 -23.81 -7.76 1.28
C ILE A 256 -24.21 -6.32 0.95
N GLY A 257 -23.32 -5.54 0.35
CA GLY A 257 -23.59 -4.18 -0.09
C GLY A 257 -24.77 -4.11 -1.05
N MET A 258 -24.75 -4.96 -2.09
CA MET A 258 -25.84 -5.08 -3.07
C MET A 258 -27.16 -5.48 -2.40
N TYR A 259 -27.13 -6.50 -1.53
CA TYR A 259 -28.31 -6.94 -0.77
C TYR A 259 -28.90 -5.78 0.05
N ASN A 260 -28.07 -5.02 0.75
CA ASN A 260 -28.52 -3.91 1.59
C ASN A 260 -29.11 -2.75 0.78
N ILE A 261 -28.57 -2.44 -0.39
CA ILE A 261 -29.15 -1.43 -1.29
C ILE A 261 -30.56 -1.84 -1.74
N VAL A 262 -30.75 -3.11 -2.13
CA VAL A 262 -32.03 -3.61 -2.62
C VAL A 262 -33.07 -3.74 -1.49
N VAL A 263 -32.67 -4.22 -0.31
CA VAL A 263 -33.58 -4.48 0.81
C VAL A 263 -33.92 -3.23 1.61
N TYR A 264 -32.93 -2.36 1.86
CA TYR A 264 -33.15 -1.18 2.69
C TYR A 264 -33.59 0.01 1.86
N GLU A 265 -32.77 0.52 0.95
CA GLU A 265 -33.15 1.71 0.17
C GLU A 265 -32.30 1.93 -1.09
N ILE A 266 -32.93 1.88 -2.27
CA ILE A 266 -32.26 2.14 -3.56
C ILE A 266 -32.01 3.63 -3.83
N THR A 267 -32.77 4.52 -3.16
CA THR A 267 -32.61 5.98 -3.25
C THR A 267 -31.23 6.45 -2.81
N ILE A 268 -30.47 5.61 -2.10
CA ILE A 268 -29.09 5.91 -1.67
C ILE A 268 -28.16 6.21 -2.85
N LEU A 269 -28.48 5.74 -4.05
CA LEU A 269 -27.75 6.05 -5.29
C LEU A 269 -27.74 7.55 -5.63
N ARG A 270 -28.60 8.37 -5.00
CA ARG A 270 -28.51 9.84 -5.10
C ARG A 270 -27.18 10.39 -4.57
N ALA A 271 -26.43 9.62 -3.75
CA ALA A 271 -25.12 10.01 -3.25
C ALA A 271 -24.08 10.26 -4.35
N PHE A 272 -24.29 9.77 -5.58
CA PHE A 272 -23.45 10.13 -6.73
C PHE A 272 -23.56 11.61 -7.11
N ASN A 273 -24.56 12.35 -6.61
CA ASN A 273 -24.64 13.79 -6.77
C ASN A 273 -23.77 14.50 -5.71
N PRO A 274 -22.70 15.22 -6.09
CA PRO A 274 -21.78 15.86 -5.15
C PRO A 274 -22.42 17.02 -4.38
N MET A 275 -23.60 17.51 -4.80
CA MET A 275 -24.34 18.54 -4.06
C MET A 275 -24.66 18.10 -2.62
N HIS A 276 -24.80 16.79 -2.37
CA HIS A 276 -24.99 16.28 -1.01
C HIS A 276 -23.82 16.56 -0.07
N ILE A 277 -22.60 16.67 -0.60
CA ILE A 277 -21.42 17.08 0.18
C ILE A 277 -21.59 18.54 0.61
N ILE A 278 -21.96 19.42 -0.32
CA ILE A 278 -22.12 20.85 -0.04
C ILE A 278 -23.20 21.06 1.03
N TYR A 279 -24.37 20.43 0.87
CA TYR A 279 -25.45 20.52 1.86
C TYR A 279 -25.07 19.96 3.22
N TYR A 280 -24.23 18.92 3.27
CA TYR A 280 -23.73 18.37 4.51
C TYR A 280 -22.81 19.35 5.25
N PHE A 281 -21.89 20.00 4.55
CA PHE A 281 -21.00 21.02 5.12
C PHE A 281 -21.75 22.28 5.55
N GLU A 282 -22.76 22.70 4.77
CA GLU A 282 -23.63 23.83 5.15
C GLU A 282 -24.44 23.55 6.42
N ARG A 283 -24.95 22.32 6.58
CA ARG A 283 -25.76 21.92 7.74
C ARG A 283 -24.95 21.76 9.02
N ASN A 284 -23.78 21.13 8.93
CA ASN A 284 -23.01 20.67 10.09
C ASN A 284 -21.80 21.54 10.43
N GLY A 285 -21.36 22.42 9.52
CA GLY A 285 -20.27 23.37 9.77
C GLY A 285 -19.01 22.70 10.33
N LYS A 286 -18.65 23.00 11.59
CA LYS A 286 -17.46 22.44 12.26
C LYS A 286 -17.52 20.92 12.45
N GLU A 287 -18.71 20.35 12.65
CA GLU A 287 -18.87 18.90 12.85
C GLU A 287 -18.61 18.13 11.55
N ALA A 288 -18.90 18.73 10.38
CA ALA A 288 -18.55 18.14 9.08
C ALA A 288 -17.04 17.99 8.91
N TRP A 289 -16.24 18.95 9.41
CA TRP A 289 -14.77 18.87 9.39
C TRP A 289 -14.21 17.78 10.30
N ILE A 290 -14.86 17.50 11.44
CA ILE A 290 -14.49 16.38 12.30
C ILE A 290 -14.79 15.06 11.59
N SER A 291 -15.98 14.97 10.99
CA SER A 291 -16.45 13.80 10.25
C SER A 291 -15.58 13.50 9.02
N LEU A 292 -15.03 14.53 8.37
CA LEU A 292 -14.06 14.37 7.28
C LEU A 292 -12.84 13.53 7.69
N GLY A 293 -12.35 13.66 8.93
CA GLY A 293 -11.23 12.86 9.43
C GLY A 293 -11.55 11.37 9.47
N GLY A 294 -12.79 11.01 9.83
CA GLY A 294 -13.28 9.63 9.77
C GLY A 294 -13.58 9.15 8.35
N ALA A 295 -14.04 10.04 7.47
CA ALA A 295 -14.28 9.71 6.06
C ALA A 295 -12.97 9.44 5.30
N ILE A 296 -11.89 10.16 5.61
CA ILE A 296 -10.56 9.94 5.01
C ILE A 296 -10.01 8.54 5.32
N LEU A 297 -10.49 7.89 6.38
CA LEU A 297 -10.14 6.49 6.66
C LEU A 297 -10.55 5.52 5.55
N CYS A 298 -11.41 5.90 4.60
CA CYS A 298 -11.73 5.04 3.45
C CYS A 298 -10.57 4.89 2.44
N VAL A 299 -9.57 5.79 2.49
CA VAL A 299 -8.41 5.76 1.58
C VAL A 299 -7.10 5.38 2.28
N THR A 300 -7.16 4.92 3.54
CA THR A 300 -5.99 4.37 4.22
C THR A 300 -5.53 3.12 3.48
N GLY A 301 -4.22 3.01 3.26
CA GLY A 301 -3.63 1.94 2.46
C GLY A 301 -3.47 2.21 0.97
N THR A 302 -4.03 3.30 0.45
CA THR A 302 -3.78 3.71 -0.95
C THR A 302 -2.32 4.09 -1.21
N GLU A 303 -1.58 4.44 -0.14
CA GLU A 303 -0.15 4.68 -0.17
C GLU A 303 0.65 3.37 -0.36
N GLY A 304 0.18 2.25 0.22
CA GLY A 304 0.75 0.92 0.00
C GLY A 304 0.67 0.49 -1.47
N MET A 305 -0.44 0.81 -2.14
CA MET A 305 -0.60 0.61 -3.59
C MET A 305 0.47 1.30 -4.41
N TYR A 306 0.92 2.48 -3.98
CA TYR A 306 2.03 3.15 -4.65
C TYR A 306 3.38 2.52 -4.31
N ALA A 307 3.62 2.13 -3.06
CA ALA A 307 4.87 1.50 -2.65
C ALA A 307 5.16 0.17 -3.37
N ASP A 308 4.10 -0.62 -3.67
CA ASP A 308 4.23 -1.97 -4.23
C ASP A 308 4.25 -2.04 -5.76
N LEU A 309 4.16 -0.90 -6.44
CA LEU A 309 4.19 -0.83 -7.90
C LEU A 309 5.43 -1.43 -8.56
N GLY A 310 6.57 -1.51 -7.87
CA GLY A 310 7.77 -2.17 -8.38
C GLY A 310 7.61 -3.68 -8.59
N HIS A 311 6.51 -4.29 -8.14
CA HIS A 311 6.27 -5.74 -8.26
C HIS A 311 5.13 -6.09 -9.22
N PHE A 312 4.31 -5.12 -9.62
CA PHE A 312 3.08 -5.36 -10.38
C PHE A 312 2.96 -4.41 -11.57
N ASN A 313 2.55 -4.95 -12.72
CA ASN A 313 2.29 -4.16 -13.92
C ASN A 313 1.12 -3.18 -13.69
N ILE A 314 1.24 -1.94 -14.17
CA ILE A 314 0.19 -0.91 -14.16
C ILE A 314 -1.14 -1.45 -14.67
N THR A 315 -1.15 -2.20 -15.79
CA THR A 315 -2.39 -2.74 -16.36
C THR A 315 -3.05 -3.76 -15.41
N ALA A 316 -2.25 -4.56 -14.70
CA ALA A 316 -2.77 -5.52 -13.73
C ALA A 316 -3.43 -4.80 -12.53
N ILE A 317 -2.81 -3.72 -12.07
CA ILE A 317 -3.37 -2.86 -11.01
C ILE A 317 -4.65 -2.16 -11.50
N GLN A 318 -4.67 -1.62 -12.72
CA GLN A 318 -5.87 -0.97 -13.27
C GLN A 318 -7.05 -1.93 -13.39
N ILE A 319 -6.82 -3.18 -13.84
CA ILE A 319 -7.88 -4.19 -13.97
C ILE A 319 -8.39 -4.60 -12.59
N SER A 320 -7.50 -4.95 -11.67
CA SER A 320 -7.88 -5.41 -10.33
C SER A 320 -8.51 -4.30 -9.48
N PHE A 321 -8.02 -3.06 -9.59
CA PHE A 321 -8.59 -1.91 -8.90
C PHE A 321 -10.01 -1.60 -9.39
N ASN A 322 -10.17 -1.36 -10.70
CA ASN A 322 -11.46 -0.94 -11.27
C ASN A 322 -12.46 -2.08 -11.35
N GLY A 323 -11.99 -3.33 -11.51
CA GLY A 323 -12.83 -4.51 -11.65
C GLY A 323 -13.22 -5.17 -10.33
N VAL A 324 -12.40 -5.04 -9.27
CA VAL A 324 -12.64 -5.74 -8.00
C VAL A 324 -12.70 -4.78 -6.82
N LEU A 325 -11.62 -4.06 -6.52
CA LEU A 325 -11.55 -3.25 -5.29
C LEU A 325 -12.63 -2.16 -5.25
N PHE A 326 -12.63 -1.26 -6.24
CA PHE A 326 -13.54 -0.13 -6.29
C PHE A 326 -15.01 -0.54 -6.24
N PRO A 327 -15.52 -1.43 -7.11
CA PRO A 327 -16.94 -1.81 -7.06
C PRO A 327 -17.31 -2.49 -5.75
N SER A 328 -16.44 -3.33 -5.18
CA SER A 328 -16.75 -4.05 -3.94
C SER A 328 -16.86 -3.11 -2.74
N VAL A 329 -15.90 -2.20 -2.58
CA VAL A 329 -15.87 -1.24 -1.48
C VAL A 329 -16.97 -0.18 -1.65
N ALA A 330 -17.19 0.32 -2.86
CA ALA A 330 -18.27 1.28 -3.13
C ALA A 330 -19.65 0.66 -2.84
N LEU A 331 -19.90 -0.58 -3.26
CA LEU A 331 -21.15 -1.30 -2.94
C LEU A 331 -21.31 -1.51 -1.43
N CYS A 332 -20.23 -1.86 -0.73
CA CYS A 332 -20.26 -2.02 0.73
C CYS A 332 -20.68 -0.72 1.42
N TYR A 333 -20.04 0.41 1.09
CA TYR A 333 -20.39 1.71 1.67
C TYR A 333 -21.83 2.14 1.35
N MET A 334 -22.27 1.99 0.10
CA MET A 334 -23.65 2.28 -0.28
C MET A 334 -24.66 1.40 0.47
N GLY A 335 -24.35 0.11 0.65
CA GLY A 335 -25.19 -0.81 1.42
C GLY A 335 -25.25 -0.46 2.91
N GLN A 336 -24.12 -0.12 3.53
CA GLN A 336 -24.07 0.35 4.92
C GLN A 336 -24.88 1.65 5.09
N ALA A 337 -24.75 2.59 4.16
CA ALA A 337 -25.52 3.83 4.18
C ALA A 337 -27.04 3.59 4.03
N ALA A 338 -27.45 2.67 3.14
CA ALA A 338 -28.84 2.29 2.98
C ALA A 338 -29.42 1.70 4.27
N TYR A 339 -28.64 0.87 4.98
CA TYR A 339 -29.00 0.34 6.30
C TYR A 339 -29.13 1.46 7.34
N LEU A 340 -28.14 2.36 7.43
CA LEU A 340 -28.11 3.43 8.42
C LEU A 340 -29.23 4.45 8.28
N ARG A 341 -29.76 4.69 7.07
CA ARG A 341 -30.91 5.59 6.91
C ARG A 341 -32.17 5.09 7.63
N LYS A 342 -32.30 3.77 7.79
CA LYS A 342 -33.37 3.15 8.58
C LYS A 342 -33.02 3.03 10.06
N PHE A 343 -31.77 2.69 10.37
CA PHE A 343 -31.29 2.44 11.73
C PHE A 343 -30.07 3.30 12.09
N PRO A 344 -30.23 4.62 12.22
CA PRO A 344 -29.12 5.55 12.47
C PRO A 344 -28.39 5.32 13.80
N GLU A 345 -29.06 4.74 14.78
CA GLU A 345 -28.52 4.37 16.09
C GLU A 345 -27.43 3.29 16.03
N ASN A 346 -27.35 2.56 14.92
CA ASN A 346 -26.44 1.41 14.75
C ASN A 346 -25.07 1.80 14.19
N VAL A 347 -24.71 3.10 14.19
CA VAL A 347 -23.52 3.58 13.48
C VAL A 347 -22.20 2.96 13.96
N ALA A 348 -22.08 2.68 15.26
CA ALA A 348 -20.88 2.10 15.87
C ALA A 348 -20.55 0.70 15.32
N ASP A 349 -21.57 -0.14 15.09
CA ASP A 349 -21.43 -1.54 14.66
C ASP A 349 -22.07 -1.80 13.29
N THR A 350 -22.16 -0.76 12.46
CA THR A 350 -22.93 -0.74 11.19
C THR A 350 -22.65 -1.96 10.32
N PHE A 351 -21.36 -2.27 10.10
CA PHE A 351 -20.96 -3.35 9.23
C PHE A 351 -21.62 -4.66 9.63
N TYR A 352 -21.47 -5.06 10.89
CA TYR A 352 -21.96 -6.35 11.39
C TYR A 352 -23.48 -6.39 11.56
N ARG A 353 -24.09 -5.28 11.97
CA ARG A 353 -25.56 -5.16 12.06
C ARG A 353 -26.26 -5.21 10.71
N SER A 354 -25.58 -4.77 9.66
CA SER A 354 -26.12 -4.79 8.30
C SER A 354 -26.02 -6.18 7.62
N LEU A 355 -25.45 -7.19 8.29
CA LEU A 355 -25.25 -8.52 7.72
C LEU A 355 -26.54 -9.37 7.72
N PRO A 356 -26.85 -10.08 6.63
CA PRO A 356 -27.83 -11.16 6.66
C PRO A 356 -27.40 -12.26 7.65
N ALA A 357 -28.34 -12.76 8.46
CA ALA A 357 -28.04 -13.74 9.52
C ALA A 357 -27.20 -14.97 9.08
N PRO A 358 -27.43 -15.59 7.90
CA PRO A 358 -26.64 -16.73 7.44
C PRO A 358 -25.18 -16.38 7.08
N LEU A 359 -24.93 -15.15 6.63
CA LEU A 359 -23.61 -14.70 6.18
C LEU A 359 -22.75 -14.13 7.31
N PHE A 360 -23.28 -13.98 8.53
CA PHE A 360 -22.55 -13.42 9.65
C PHE A 360 -21.25 -14.17 9.94
N TRP A 361 -21.30 -15.48 10.19
CA TRP A 361 -20.12 -16.26 10.59
C TRP A 361 -19.05 -16.34 9.48
N PRO A 362 -19.41 -16.64 8.21
CA PRO A 362 -18.44 -16.58 7.12
C PRO A 362 -17.77 -15.21 7.00
N THR A 363 -18.55 -14.13 7.00
CA THR A 363 -18.00 -12.77 6.87
C THR A 363 -17.16 -12.37 8.07
N PHE A 364 -17.54 -12.74 9.29
CA PHE A 364 -16.77 -12.47 10.50
C PHE A 364 -15.40 -13.17 10.49
N THR A 365 -15.35 -14.45 10.12
CA THR A 365 -14.07 -15.17 10.01
C THR A 365 -13.18 -14.56 8.93
N VAL A 366 -13.74 -14.28 7.76
CA VAL A 366 -12.97 -13.67 6.66
C VAL A 366 -12.54 -12.25 7.01
N ALA A 367 -13.34 -11.46 7.74
CA ALA A 367 -12.98 -10.13 8.20
C ALA A 367 -11.71 -10.14 9.07
N ILE A 368 -11.60 -11.08 10.02
CA ILE A 368 -10.41 -11.23 10.86
C ILE A 368 -9.18 -11.57 10.00
N LEU A 369 -9.32 -12.51 9.06
CA LEU A 369 -8.23 -12.87 8.16
C LEU A 369 -7.81 -11.70 7.27
N SER A 370 -8.77 -10.97 6.70
CA SER A 370 -8.53 -9.77 5.89
C SER A 370 -7.83 -8.68 6.69
N ALA A 371 -8.25 -8.42 7.94
CA ALA A 371 -7.60 -7.44 8.82
C ALA A 371 -6.14 -7.81 9.13
N ILE A 372 -5.85 -9.11 9.32
CA ILE A 372 -4.47 -9.59 9.51
C ILE A 372 -3.64 -9.35 8.25
N ILE A 373 -4.17 -9.71 7.08
CA ILE A 373 -3.48 -9.56 5.78
C ILE A 373 -3.23 -8.07 5.47
N ALA A 374 -4.24 -7.22 5.65
CA ALA A 374 -4.16 -5.77 5.47
C ALA A 374 -2.99 -5.15 6.25
N SER A 375 -2.89 -5.53 7.52
CA SER A 375 -1.84 -5.04 8.42
C SER A 375 -0.43 -5.49 8.01
N GLN A 376 -0.29 -6.68 7.42
CA GLN A 376 1.01 -7.20 6.97
C GLN A 376 1.58 -6.40 5.80
N ALA A 377 0.73 -6.02 4.85
CA ALA A 377 1.12 -5.19 3.71
C ALA A 377 1.67 -3.84 4.17
N MET A 378 0.93 -3.18 5.08
CA MET A 378 1.34 -1.89 5.65
C MET A 378 2.64 -1.97 6.45
N LEU A 379 2.82 -3.02 7.26
CA LEU A 379 4.07 -3.23 8.01
C LEU A 379 5.26 -3.46 7.07
N SER A 380 5.07 -4.20 5.99
CA SER A 380 6.12 -4.43 4.97
C SER A 380 6.53 -3.12 4.27
N GLY A 381 5.56 -2.29 3.88
CA GLY A 381 5.81 -0.97 3.31
C GLY A 381 6.55 -0.05 4.29
N ALA A 382 6.18 -0.07 5.58
CA ALA A 382 6.87 0.68 6.62
C ALA A 382 8.35 0.25 6.76
N PHE A 383 8.63 -1.06 6.80
CA PHE A 383 10.01 -1.55 6.86
C PHE A 383 10.84 -1.18 5.63
N ALA A 384 10.24 -1.21 4.43
CA ALA A 384 10.92 -0.79 3.20
C ALA A 384 11.32 0.69 3.24
N ILE A 385 10.40 1.58 3.66
CA ILE A 385 10.66 3.02 3.77
C ILE A 385 11.72 3.29 4.84
N LEU A 386 11.66 2.60 5.98
CA LEU A 386 12.65 2.76 7.06
C LEU A 386 14.04 2.28 6.66
N SER A 387 14.14 1.15 5.95
CA SER A 387 15.40 0.63 5.40
C SER A 387 16.10 1.67 4.51
N LYS A 388 15.31 2.50 3.85
CA LYS A 388 15.82 3.52 2.93
C LYS A 388 16.19 4.79 3.67
N ALA A 389 15.41 5.19 4.68
CA ALA A 389 15.81 6.24 5.61
C ALA A 389 17.13 5.91 6.34
N LEU A 390 17.36 4.63 6.68
CA LEU A 390 18.62 4.12 7.24
C LEU A 390 19.80 4.28 6.28
N SER A 391 19.60 3.96 5.00
CA SER A 391 20.64 4.12 3.97
C SER A 391 21.04 5.59 3.75
N LEU A 392 20.14 6.52 4.04
CA LEU A 392 20.38 7.97 4.00
C LEU A 392 21.03 8.51 5.28
N GLY A 393 21.31 7.65 6.28
CA GLY A 393 21.89 8.05 7.55
C GLY A 393 20.93 8.81 8.47
N CYS A 394 19.61 8.79 8.19
CA CYS A 394 18.59 9.52 8.95
C CYS A 394 18.10 8.79 10.20
N PHE A 395 18.49 7.53 10.41
CA PHE A 395 18.02 6.70 11.51
C PHE A 395 19.20 5.93 12.16
N PRO A 396 19.18 5.67 13.48
CA PRO A 396 20.21 4.87 14.14
C PRO A 396 20.32 3.48 13.53
N ARG A 397 21.54 2.93 13.45
CA ARG A 397 21.80 1.63 12.81
C ARG A 397 21.01 0.52 13.51
N VAL A 398 20.02 -0.03 12.82
CA VAL A 398 19.25 -1.22 13.21
C VAL A 398 19.54 -2.39 12.28
N ARG A 399 19.25 -3.61 12.73
CA ARG A 399 19.53 -4.83 11.96
C ARG A 399 18.48 -5.03 10.88
N VAL A 400 18.86 -4.83 9.63
CA VAL A 400 18.00 -5.06 8.46
C VAL A 400 18.18 -6.50 7.97
N ILE A 401 17.10 -7.28 7.95
CA ILE A 401 17.07 -8.65 7.41
C ILE A 401 16.25 -8.64 6.12
N HIS A 402 16.85 -9.06 5.01
CA HIS A 402 16.12 -9.23 3.75
C HIS A 402 15.44 -10.60 3.76
N THR A 403 14.11 -10.62 3.62
CA THR A 403 13.31 -11.84 3.74
C THR A 403 13.27 -12.65 2.44
N SER A 404 13.52 -12.02 1.29
CA SER A 404 13.69 -12.69 0.00
C SER A 404 15.09 -12.52 -0.55
N LYS A 405 15.59 -13.56 -1.24
CA LYS A 405 16.88 -13.54 -1.96
C LYS A 405 16.78 -12.85 -3.33
N HIS A 406 15.57 -12.72 -3.87
CA HIS A 406 15.31 -12.24 -5.22
C HIS A 406 14.73 -10.82 -5.27
N HIS A 407 14.18 -10.29 -4.17
CA HIS A 407 13.53 -8.98 -4.13
C HIS A 407 14.11 -8.08 -3.02
N GLN A 408 14.73 -6.96 -3.42
CA GLN A 408 15.32 -5.98 -2.49
C GLN A 408 14.29 -5.17 -1.68
N GLY A 409 12.99 -5.23 -2.01
CA GLY A 409 11.92 -4.51 -1.32
C GLY A 409 11.38 -5.21 -0.08
N GLN A 410 11.62 -6.52 0.09
CA GLN A 410 11.09 -7.28 1.21
C GLN A 410 12.07 -7.29 2.38
N VAL A 411 11.83 -6.35 3.29
CA VAL A 411 12.71 -6.05 4.43
C VAL A 411 11.97 -6.33 5.74
N TYR A 412 12.65 -7.02 6.66
CA TYR A 412 12.19 -7.23 8.03
C TYR A 412 13.19 -6.62 9.01
N ILE A 413 12.71 -5.77 9.92
CA ILE A 413 13.51 -5.13 10.95
C ILE A 413 12.95 -5.56 12.32
N PRO A 414 13.58 -6.54 13.02
CA PRO A 414 13.03 -7.13 14.23
C PRO A 414 12.73 -6.12 15.34
N GLU A 415 13.62 -5.15 15.54
CA GLU A 415 13.50 -4.15 16.61
C GLU A 415 12.30 -3.22 16.36
N VAL A 416 12.11 -2.82 15.11
CA VAL A 416 11.00 -1.93 14.70
C VAL A 416 9.69 -2.69 14.75
N ASN A 417 9.67 -3.94 14.29
CA ASN A 417 8.52 -4.83 14.40
C ASN A 417 8.05 -4.97 15.86
N PHE A 418 8.99 -5.16 16.78
CA PHE A 418 8.68 -5.25 18.21
C PHE A 418 8.12 -3.93 18.76
N LEU A 419 8.73 -2.79 18.43
CA LEU A 419 8.28 -1.48 18.89
C LEU A 419 6.89 -1.12 18.33
N MET A 420 6.65 -1.34 17.04
CA MET A 420 5.35 -1.13 16.41
C MET A 420 4.30 -2.08 16.98
N GLY A 421 4.64 -3.34 17.24
CA GLY A 421 3.75 -4.31 17.86
C GLY A 421 3.35 -3.92 19.28
N LEU A 422 4.32 -3.52 20.10
CA LEU A 422 4.08 -3.02 21.46
C LEU A 422 3.19 -1.77 21.43
N ALA A 423 3.49 -0.81 20.55
CA ALA A 423 2.69 0.40 20.41
C ALA A 423 1.26 0.09 19.93
N SER A 424 1.07 -0.82 18.98
CA SER A 424 -0.26 -1.27 18.52
C SER A 424 -1.09 -1.87 19.66
N VAL A 425 -0.46 -2.69 20.51
CA VAL A 425 -1.10 -3.27 21.69
C VAL A 425 -1.47 -2.19 22.71
N ILE A 426 -0.56 -1.26 23.01
CA ILE A 426 -0.82 -0.14 23.92
C ILE A 426 -2.00 0.72 23.44
N ILE A 427 -2.04 1.05 22.15
CA ILE A 427 -3.13 1.81 21.52
C ILE A 427 -4.46 1.06 21.68
N THR A 428 -4.47 -0.24 21.38
CA THR A 428 -5.67 -1.09 21.50
C THR A 428 -6.19 -1.14 22.94
N ILE A 429 -5.30 -1.24 23.93
CA ILE A 429 -5.66 -1.28 25.36
C ILE A 429 -6.13 0.09 25.88
N THR A 430 -5.52 1.17 25.38
CA THR A 430 -5.79 2.55 25.85
C THR A 430 -7.12 3.05 25.32
N PHE A 431 -7.36 2.95 24.01
CA PHE A 431 -8.53 3.53 23.36
C PHE A 431 -9.76 2.62 23.39
N ARG A 432 -9.58 1.28 23.44
CA ARG A 432 -10.63 0.23 23.59
C ARG A 432 -11.75 0.17 22.54
N THR A 433 -12.01 1.25 21.82
CA THR A 433 -13.07 1.41 20.83
C THR A 433 -12.48 1.87 19.49
N THR A 434 -13.09 1.43 18.40
CA THR A 434 -12.70 1.80 17.03
C THR A 434 -12.93 3.29 16.75
N THR A 435 -13.97 3.86 17.36
CA THR A 435 -14.32 5.28 17.27
C THR A 435 -13.22 6.18 17.82
N GLU A 436 -12.69 5.86 19.00
CA GLU A 436 -11.63 6.66 19.62
C GLU A 436 -10.30 6.56 18.85
N ILE A 437 -9.96 5.35 18.39
CA ILE A 437 -8.77 5.14 17.55
C ILE A 437 -8.92 5.89 16.22
N GLY A 438 -10.09 5.80 15.57
CA GLY A 438 -10.39 6.50 14.32
C GLY A 438 -10.36 8.02 14.47
N ASN A 439 -10.83 8.56 15.61
CA ASN A 439 -10.69 9.98 15.92
C ASN A 439 -9.23 10.40 16.13
N ALA A 440 -8.41 9.57 16.76
CA ALA A 440 -6.98 9.83 16.90
C ALA A 440 -6.29 9.83 15.52
N TYR A 441 -6.67 8.88 14.66
CA TYR A 441 -6.20 8.81 13.27
C TYR A 441 -6.61 10.06 12.48
N GLY A 442 -7.89 10.43 12.51
CA GLY A 442 -8.42 11.61 11.83
C GLY A 442 -7.79 12.92 12.32
N LYS A 443 -7.46 13.04 13.62
CA LYS A 443 -6.71 14.19 14.15
C LYS A 443 -5.27 14.22 13.62
N PHE A 444 -4.60 13.08 13.54
CA PHE A 444 -3.25 12.97 12.98
C PHE A 444 -3.24 13.35 11.50
N THR A 445 -4.20 12.84 10.71
CA THR A 445 -4.34 13.22 9.30
C THR A 445 -4.77 14.67 9.11
N ARG A 446 -5.59 15.24 10.02
CA ARG A 446 -6.04 16.63 9.97
C ARG A 446 -4.93 17.64 10.24
N LEU A 447 -4.04 17.35 11.19
CA LEU A 447 -2.86 18.18 11.46
C LEU A 447 -1.96 18.38 10.22
N LEU A 448 -2.12 17.52 9.19
CA LEU A 448 -1.37 17.56 7.93
C LEU A 448 -2.09 18.32 6.80
N VAL A 449 -3.37 18.67 6.95
CA VAL A 449 -4.14 19.43 5.93
C VAL A 449 -4.32 20.89 6.33
N GLU A 450 -4.25 21.21 7.63
CA GLU A 450 -4.36 22.58 8.16
C GLU A 450 -3.03 23.38 8.12
N HIS A 451 -1.91 22.78 7.69
CA HIS A 451 -0.59 23.43 7.52
C HIS A 451 0.09 22.95 6.25
#